data_AF-A0A2N6EFP1-F1
#
_entry.id   AF-A0A2N6EFP1-F1
#
_cell.length_a   1.000
_cell.length_b   1.000
_cell.length_c   1.000
_cell.angle_alpha   90.00
_cell.angle_beta   90.00
_cell.angle_gamma   90.00
#
_symmetry.space_group_name_H-M   'P 1'
#
loop_
_entity.id
_entity.type
_entity.pdbx_description
1 polymer ?
#
loop_
_entity_poly.entity_id
_entity_poly.type
_entity_poly.pdbx_seq_one_letter_code
_entity_poly.pdbx_strand_id
1 'polypeptide(L)'
;LAVKPELAKPSALRSVKTQLKSAAQVAPFIVDFNNDGMDDLLVGDEAGAVSLLTALAKRGSKVQYGAAESLDFGRLPGTALFVVDWNNDNKKDILVGDANGNVSLYKQSVNSSDLAPEFDPVLFLRNGNGAVINVGSQANPAVVDFDRDGDKDLVVGTGNGGLYLYLNNGSDANPELASYPEELIAFGSSVSPLFVDWDADGERDLLVSVEGDELVDAGLYRCLLQQDGSCLLDTTALVDAAANGIVSGARYFVVDSDNGQGKDVYVGLVGGEVQLMRSAGKEFLPSVTSALLDKLGQVSDLAIAAGIDIATLVANTSIQISEGDFNGAAQSVRDIAVVGASDAELYDAAVELVALLNQ
;
A
#
# COMPACT_ATOMS: atom_id res chain seq x y z
N LEU A 1 -15.46 -7.85 -4.80
CA LEU A 1 -15.00 -8.75 -3.72
C LEU A 1 -13.48 -8.79 -3.84
N ALA A 2 -12.76 -8.30 -2.83
CA ALA A 2 -11.30 -8.35 -2.84
C ALA A 2 -10.87 -9.83 -2.85
N VAL A 3 -10.13 -10.23 -3.87
CA VAL A 3 -9.49 -11.55 -3.89
C VAL A 3 -8.42 -11.52 -2.79
N LYS A 4 -8.52 -12.44 -1.82
CA LYS A 4 -7.48 -12.59 -0.80
C LYS A 4 -6.14 -12.84 -1.50
N PRO A 5 -5.08 -12.08 -1.18
CA PRO A 5 -3.84 -12.22 -1.90
C PRO A 5 -3.18 -13.57 -1.65
N GLU A 6 -2.64 -14.21 -2.69
CA GLU A 6 -1.78 -15.38 -2.59
C GLU A 6 -0.37 -14.90 -2.21
N LEU A 7 -0.18 -14.60 -0.92
CA LEU A 7 1.11 -14.22 -0.38
C LEU A 7 1.95 -15.45 -0.02
N ALA A 8 3.21 -15.44 -0.45
CA ALA A 8 4.20 -16.39 0.01
C ALA A 8 4.45 -16.25 1.52
N LYS A 9 4.90 -17.32 2.16
CA LYS A 9 5.27 -17.30 3.59
C LYS A 9 6.32 -16.22 3.87
N PRO A 10 6.25 -15.54 5.03
CA PRO A 10 7.23 -14.53 5.41
C PRO A 10 8.66 -15.06 5.34
N SER A 11 9.57 -14.27 4.76
CA SER A 11 10.98 -14.60 4.66
C SER A 11 11.86 -13.42 5.06
N ALA A 12 12.87 -13.67 5.90
CA ALA A 12 13.77 -12.63 6.41
C ALA A 12 14.53 -11.93 5.27
N LEU A 13 14.49 -10.59 5.25
CA LEU A 13 15.35 -9.79 4.39
C LEU A 13 16.81 -9.85 4.85
N ARG A 14 17.72 -9.78 3.89
CA ARG A 14 19.17 -9.86 4.14
C ARG A 14 19.91 -8.73 3.45
N SER A 15 20.82 -8.09 4.18
CA SER A 15 21.84 -7.19 3.64
C SER A 15 23.15 -7.97 3.40
N VAL A 16 24.01 -7.44 2.52
CA VAL A 16 25.23 -8.11 2.01
C VAL A 16 26.27 -8.43 3.10
N LYS A 17 26.17 -7.88 4.32
CA LYS A 17 27.17 -8.14 5.39
C LYS A 17 26.64 -8.28 6.81
N THR A 18 25.33 -8.18 7.05
CA THR A 18 24.74 -8.33 8.39
C THR A 18 23.26 -8.70 8.30
N GLN A 19 22.76 -9.45 9.29
CA GLN A 19 21.31 -9.59 9.44
C GLN A 19 20.74 -8.21 9.74
N LEU A 20 19.70 -7.80 9.02
CA LEU A 20 18.85 -6.68 9.38
C LEU A 20 18.13 -7.05 10.68
N LYS A 21 18.78 -6.76 11.80
CA LYS A 21 18.27 -7.06 13.12
C LYS A 21 18.57 -5.88 14.03
N SER A 22 17.57 -5.03 14.22
CA SER A 22 17.59 -4.10 15.36
C SER A 22 17.35 -4.89 16.65
N ALA A 23 17.71 -4.31 17.79
CA ALA A 23 17.40 -4.87 19.10
C ALA A 23 15.95 -4.60 19.55
N ALA A 24 15.21 -3.79 18.78
CA ALA A 24 13.86 -3.31 19.09
C ALA A 24 12.90 -3.49 17.89
N GLN A 25 11.60 -3.22 18.12
CA GLN A 25 10.59 -3.23 17.06
C GLN A 25 11.01 -2.32 15.90
N VAL A 26 10.80 -2.79 14.68
CA VAL A 26 11.16 -2.04 13.47
C VAL A 26 9.94 -1.74 12.59
N ALA A 27 9.99 -0.60 11.90
CA ALA A 27 9.01 -0.17 10.92
C ALA A 27 9.72 -0.01 9.56
N PRO A 28 9.47 -0.91 8.58
CA PRO A 28 10.03 -0.77 7.25
C PRO A 28 9.26 0.29 6.44
N PHE A 29 9.97 0.99 5.56
CA PHE A 29 9.40 1.84 4.53
C PHE A 29 10.24 1.65 3.26
N ILE A 30 9.60 1.38 2.14
CA ILE A 30 10.26 1.12 0.85
C ILE A 30 10.06 2.32 -0.06
N VAL A 31 11.15 2.87 -0.59
CA VAL A 31 11.13 4.06 -1.45
C VAL A 31 12.43 4.14 -2.25
N ASP A 32 12.35 4.52 -3.53
CA ASP A 32 13.52 5.00 -4.28
C ASP A 32 14.01 6.33 -3.67
N PHE A 33 14.87 6.23 -2.66
CA PHE A 33 15.29 7.38 -1.86
C PHE A 33 16.26 8.23 -2.66
N ASN A 34 17.24 7.59 -3.32
CA ASN A 34 18.30 8.25 -4.07
C ASN A 34 17.95 8.57 -5.55
N ASN A 35 16.72 8.25 -5.99
CA ASN A 35 16.22 8.41 -7.35
C ASN A 35 17.04 7.64 -8.40
N ASP A 36 17.52 6.44 -8.09
CA ASP A 36 18.28 5.58 -9.01
C ASP A 36 17.42 4.53 -9.75
N GLY A 37 16.12 4.50 -9.46
CA GLY A 37 15.15 3.57 -10.03
C GLY A 37 15.11 2.21 -9.33
N MET A 38 15.81 2.03 -8.20
CA MET A 38 15.68 0.88 -7.31
C MET A 38 15.16 1.33 -5.95
N ASP A 39 14.15 0.63 -5.43
CA ASP A 39 13.64 0.98 -4.10
C ASP A 39 14.63 0.61 -2.99
N ASP A 40 14.93 1.60 -2.16
CA ASP A 40 15.73 1.47 -0.94
C ASP A 40 14.84 1.06 0.24
N LEU A 41 15.47 0.51 1.28
CA LEU A 41 14.80 0.16 2.53
C LEU A 41 15.19 1.15 3.63
N LEU A 42 14.21 1.91 4.11
CA LEU A 42 14.30 2.70 5.33
C LEU A 42 13.71 1.90 6.49
N VAL A 43 14.41 1.87 7.62
CA VAL A 43 13.98 1.14 8.82
C VAL A 43 14.07 2.07 10.02
N GLY A 44 12.91 2.44 10.57
CA GLY A 44 12.82 3.05 11.89
C GLY A 44 12.79 1.96 12.98
N ASP A 45 13.33 2.25 14.16
CA ASP A 45 13.16 1.39 15.33
C ASP A 45 12.50 2.10 16.52
N GLU A 46 12.03 1.31 17.49
CA GLU A 46 11.35 1.82 18.70
C GLU A 46 12.24 2.76 19.54
N ALA A 47 13.56 2.67 19.42
CA ALA A 47 14.48 3.58 20.10
C ALA A 47 14.66 4.92 19.37
N GLY A 48 14.06 5.06 18.19
CA GLY A 48 14.14 6.24 17.33
C GLY A 48 15.36 6.30 16.45
N ALA A 49 16.08 5.17 16.28
CA ALA A 49 17.12 5.09 15.27
C ALA A 49 16.46 4.83 13.91
N VAL A 50 16.97 5.50 12.88
CA VAL A 50 16.54 5.29 11.51
C VAL A 50 17.75 4.90 10.67
N SER A 51 17.61 3.80 9.93
CA SER A 51 18.64 3.27 9.05
C SER A 51 18.16 3.26 7.61
N LEU A 52 18.96 3.82 6.70
CA LEU A 52 18.79 3.69 5.26
C LEU A 52 19.66 2.55 4.74
N LEU A 53 19.08 1.68 3.93
CA LEU A 53 19.76 0.60 3.24
C LEU A 53 19.55 0.74 1.74
N THR A 54 20.58 1.25 1.06
CA THR A 54 20.51 1.48 -0.39
C THR A 54 20.47 0.16 -1.16
N ALA A 55 19.60 0.05 -2.15
CA ALA A 55 19.59 -1.04 -3.10
C ALA A 55 20.84 -0.95 -4.01
N LEU A 56 21.62 -2.01 -4.08
CA LEU A 56 22.86 -2.04 -4.87
C LEU A 56 22.70 -2.81 -6.18
N ALA A 57 21.77 -3.75 -6.22
CA ALA A 57 21.46 -4.56 -7.39
C ALA A 57 20.11 -5.26 -7.22
N LYS A 58 19.43 -5.49 -8.33
CA LYS A 58 18.22 -6.33 -8.42
C LYS A 58 18.45 -7.44 -9.44
N ARG A 59 18.18 -8.70 -9.06
CA ARG A 59 18.26 -9.87 -9.96
C ARG A 59 16.95 -10.64 -9.91
N GLY A 60 16.10 -10.43 -10.93
CA GLY A 60 14.71 -10.83 -10.87
C GLY A 60 14.03 -10.11 -9.70
N SER A 61 13.32 -10.85 -8.87
CA SER A 61 12.66 -10.30 -7.68
C SER A 61 13.55 -10.23 -6.43
N LYS A 62 14.85 -10.49 -6.53
CA LYS A 62 15.76 -10.38 -5.37
C LYS A 62 16.52 -9.07 -5.41
N VAL A 63 16.33 -8.24 -4.38
CA VAL A 63 17.08 -7.00 -4.14
C VAL A 63 18.25 -7.28 -3.21
N GLN A 64 19.39 -6.68 -3.51
CA GLN A 64 20.60 -6.75 -2.71
C GLN A 64 20.83 -5.39 -2.05
N TYR A 65 20.54 -5.29 -0.75
CA TYR A 65 20.75 -4.06 0.03
C TYR A 65 22.19 -3.91 0.52
N GLY A 66 22.67 -2.66 0.53
CA GLY A 66 23.95 -2.23 1.08
C GLY A 66 24.02 -2.30 2.60
N ALA A 67 25.05 -1.67 3.17
CA ALA A 67 25.16 -1.54 4.62
C ALA A 67 24.10 -0.57 5.14
N ALA A 68 23.68 -0.75 6.39
CA ALA A 68 22.80 0.21 7.07
C ALA A 68 23.57 1.49 7.38
N GLU A 69 23.06 2.61 6.86
CA GLU A 69 23.54 3.96 7.12
C GLU A 69 22.58 4.65 8.08
N SER A 70 23.11 5.23 9.17
CA SER A 70 22.27 5.89 10.16
C SER A 70 21.86 7.27 9.67
N LEU A 71 20.57 7.56 9.71
CA LEU A 71 20.03 8.92 9.60
C LEU A 71 19.77 9.45 11.03
N ASP A 72 20.39 10.58 11.37
CA ASP A 72 20.28 11.15 12.73
C ASP A 72 19.11 12.12 12.81
N PHE A 73 18.03 11.68 13.46
CA PHE A 73 16.84 12.49 13.74
C PHE A 73 16.75 12.93 15.20
N GLY A 74 17.79 12.74 16.02
CA GLY A 74 17.77 13.18 17.42
C GLY A 74 16.98 12.29 18.39
N ARG A 75 16.85 10.98 18.07
CA ARG A 75 16.18 9.93 18.88
C ARG A 75 14.74 10.27 19.29
N LEU A 76 13.79 10.00 18.39
CA LEU A 76 12.36 10.01 18.71
C LEU A 76 11.84 8.59 18.98
N PRO A 77 11.58 8.20 20.23
CA PRO A 77 11.15 6.83 20.54
C PRO A 77 9.77 6.50 19.94
N GLY A 78 9.58 5.25 19.54
CA GLY A 78 8.33 4.73 18.95
C GLY A 78 8.11 5.10 17.47
N THR A 79 9.20 5.29 16.72
CA THR A 79 9.19 5.88 15.38
C THR A 79 8.39 5.05 14.37
N ALA A 80 7.27 5.62 13.92
CA ALA A 80 6.64 5.29 12.64
C ALA A 80 7.05 6.34 11.61
N LEU A 81 7.51 5.89 10.43
CA LEU A 81 8.05 6.76 9.39
C LEU A 81 7.08 6.86 8.21
N PHE A 82 7.02 8.05 7.62
CA PHE A 82 6.41 8.25 6.32
C PHE A 82 7.27 9.19 5.48
N VAL A 83 7.82 8.68 4.37
CA VAL A 83 8.62 9.49 3.43
C VAL A 83 7.70 10.13 2.41
N VAL A 84 7.82 11.44 2.22
CA VAL A 84 6.99 12.22 1.29
C VAL A 84 7.71 13.49 0.87
N ASP A 85 7.41 14.01 -0.32
CA ASP A 85 7.78 15.38 -0.69
C ASP A 85 6.75 16.33 -0.10
N TRP A 86 6.91 16.73 1.17
CA TRP A 86 5.83 17.39 1.93
C TRP A 86 5.47 18.76 1.35
N ASN A 87 6.46 19.49 0.85
CA ASN A 87 6.32 20.86 0.35
C ASN A 87 6.48 20.98 -1.19
N ASN A 88 6.43 19.86 -1.93
CA ASN A 88 6.60 19.80 -3.39
C ASN A 88 7.90 20.44 -3.89
N ASP A 89 9.00 20.30 -3.16
CA ASP A 89 10.33 20.74 -3.58
C ASP A 89 11.18 19.63 -4.23
N ASN A 90 10.55 18.48 -4.49
CA ASN A 90 11.13 17.27 -5.08
C ASN A 90 12.25 16.66 -4.20
N LYS A 91 12.15 16.84 -2.88
CA LYS A 91 12.99 16.18 -1.88
C LYS A 91 12.22 15.16 -1.07
N LYS A 92 12.94 14.27 -0.38
CA LYS A 92 12.36 13.22 0.45
C LYS A 92 12.32 13.70 1.90
N ASP A 93 11.24 14.40 2.25
CA ASP A 93 10.95 14.74 3.64
C ASP A 93 10.44 13.52 4.40
N ILE A 94 10.56 13.56 5.72
CA ILE A 94 10.21 12.43 6.58
C ILE A 94 9.30 12.91 7.70
N LEU A 95 8.09 12.36 7.74
CA LEU A 95 7.24 12.43 8.92
C LEU A 95 7.63 11.32 9.89
N VAL A 96 7.70 11.68 11.17
CA VAL A 96 7.98 10.79 12.28
C VAL A 96 6.85 10.91 13.30
N GLY A 97 6.12 9.82 13.49
CA GLY A 97 5.22 9.66 14.63
C GLY A 97 5.97 9.10 15.83
N ASP A 98 5.74 9.64 17.03
CA ASP A 98 6.40 9.19 18.26
C ASP A 98 5.45 8.47 19.23
N ALA A 99 6.03 7.79 20.22
CA ALA A 99 5.29 7.06 21.26
C ALA A 99 4.36 7.96 22.11
N ASN A 100 4.63 9.27 22.18
CA ASN A 100 3.80 10.24 22.91
C ASN A 100 2.63 10.78 22.06
N GLY A 101 2.49 10.31 20.83
CA GLY A 101 1.44 10.71 19.90
C GLY A 101 1.76 11.99 19.12
N ASN A 102 2.99 12.52 19.15
CA ASN A 102 3.32 13.67 18.31
C ASN A 102 3.65 13.25 16.88
N VAL A 103 3.35 14.12 15.93
CA VAL A 103 3.83 14.01 14.54
C VAL A 103 4.85 15.12 14.28
N SER A 104 6.06 14.72 13.91
CA SER A 104 7.17 15.63 13.58
C SER A 104 7.55 15.50 12.11
N LEU A 105 8.06 16.57 11.53
CA LEU A 105 8.53 16.65 10.16
C LEU A 105 10.02 16.99 10.15
N TYR A 106 10.78 16.20 9.41
CA TYR A 106 12.17 16.44 9.06
C TYR A 106 12.22 16.72 7.58
N LYS A 107 12.34 18.01 7.25
CA LYS A 107 12.48 18.41 5.86
C LYS A 107 13.89 18.19 5.39
N GLN A 108 14.05 17.61 4.22
CA GLN A 108 15.36 17.49 3.62
C GLN A 108 15.82 18.90 3.21
N SER A 109 17.05 19.24 3.60
CA SER A 109 17.62 20.55 3.35
C SER A 109 17.68 20.81 1.85
N VAL A 110 17.26 22.00 1.42
CA VAL A 110 17.24 22.43 0.01
C VAL A 110 18.59 22.29 -0.71
N ASN A 111 19.70 22.36 0.04
CA ASN A 111 21.07 22.25 -0.49
C ASN A 111 21.65 20.83 -0.42
N SER A 112 20.92 19.87 0.16
CA SER A 112 21.36 18.48 0.26
C SER A 112 20.98 17.68 -0.98
N SER A 113 21.66 16.55 -1.19
CA SER A 113 21.36 15.60 -2.26
C SER A 113 20.76 14.33 -1.70
N ASP A 114 20.02 13.58 -2.51
CA ASP A 114 19.37 12.36 -2.03
C ASP A 114 20.38 11.21 -1.79
N LEU A 115 21.59 11.32 -2.35
CA LEU A 115 22.74 10.45 -2.06
C LEU A 115 23.44 10.76 -0.73
N ALA A 116 23.17 11.93 -0.15
CA ALA A 116 23.74 12.40 1.11
C ALA A 116 22.74 13.38 1.75
N PRO A 117 21.60 12.86 2.24
CA PRO A 117 20.53 13.70 2.74
C PRO A 117 20.97 14.37 4.05
N GLU A 118 20.69 15.66 4.15
CA GLU A 118 20.78 16.42 5.40
C GLU A 118 19.40 16.97 5.70
N PHE A 119 19.00 16.95 6.97
CA PHE A 119 17.66 17.38 7.37
C PHE A 119 17.72 18.67 8.17
N ASP A 120 16.77 19.56 7.90
CA ASP A 120 16.53 20.76 8.70
C ASP A 120 16.13 20.38 10.15
N PRO A 121 16.23 21.32 11.10
CA PRO A 121 15.75 21.08 12.47
C PRO A 121 14.30 20.61 12.51
N VAL A 122 14.02 19.67 13.42
CA VAL A 122 12.70 19.06 13.61
C VAL A 122 11.58 20.10 13.75
N LEU A 123 10.48 19.88 13.03
CA LEU A 123 9.26 20.67 13.12
C LEU A 123 8.12 19.80 13.66
N PHE A 124 7.52 20.18 14.79
CA PHE A 124 6.29 19.54 15.23
C PHE A 124 5.12 20.05 14.40
N LEU A 125 4.40 19.15 13.73
CA LEU A 125 3.24 19.53 12.92
C LEU A 125 2.16 20.14 13.81
N ARG A 126 1.44 21.12 13.26
CA ARG A 126 0.41 21.86 13.96
C ARG A 126 -0.91 21.79 13.20
N ASN A 127 -2.01 21.73 13.95
CA ASN A 127 -3.34 21.86 13.40
C ASN A 127 -3.69 23.35 13.14
N GLY A 128 -4.87 23.60 12.57
CA GLY A 128 -5.34 24.95 12.23
C GLY A 128 -5.56 25.89 13.42
N ASN A 129 -5.60 25.34 14.64
CA ASN A 129 -5.60 26.14 15.88
C ASN A 129 -4.17 26.55 16.32
N GLY A 130 -3.14 26.14 15.57
CA GLY A 130 -1.73 26.34 15.91
C GLY A 130 -1.23 25.42 17.03
N ALA A 131 -2.02 24.44 17.49
CA ALA A 131 -1.60 23.48 18.49
C ALA A 131 -0.77 22.37 17.84
N VAL A 132 0.25 21.87 18.55
CA VAL A 132 0.99 20.68 18.08
C VAL A 132 0.03 19.51 17.97
N ILE A 133 0.07 18.80 16.86
CA ILE A 133 -0.69 17.57 16.65
C ILE A 133 -0.17 16.54 17.63
N ASN A 134 -1.04 16.15 18.55
CA ASN A 134 -0.80 15.09 19.51
C ASN A 134 -2.05 14.21 19.60
N VAL A 135 -1.91 12.96 19.18
CA VAL A 135 -3.00 11.96 19.15
C VAL A 135 -3.05 11.07 20.40
N GLY A 136 -2.34 11.47 21.46
CA GLY A 136 -2.35 10.84 22.78
C GLY A 136 -1.32 9.72 22.96
N SER A 137 -1.20 8.80 22.00
CA SER A 137 -0.28 7.65 22.10
C SER A 137 0.10 7.12 20.72
N GLN A 138 1.39 6.79 20.54
CA GLN A 138 1.97 6.15 19.35
C GLN A 138 1.38 6.64 18.03
N ALA A 139 1.80 7.82 17.59
CA ALA A 139 1.35 8.34 16.30
C ALA A 139 1.92 7.50 15.14
N ASN A 140 1.06 7.12 14.20
CA ASN A 140 1.43 6.40 12.98
C ASN A 140 0.94 7.24 11.78
N PRO A 141 1.76 8.18 11.28
CA PRO A 141 1.34 9.09 10.22
C PRO A 141 1.35 8.40 8.85
N ALA A 142 0.39 8.78 8.01
CA ALA A 142 0.37 8.54 6.59
C ALA A 142 -0.11 9.79 5.86
N VAL A 143 0.37 10.01 4.64
CA VAL A 143 0.02 11.18 3.83
C VAL A 143 -0.62 10.73 2.52
N VAL A 144 -1.75 11.33 2.18
CA VAL A 144 -2.55 11.04 0.98
C VAL A 144 -3.37 12.28 0.62
N ASP A 145 -3.69 12.48 -0.65
CA ASP A 145 -4.76 13.39 -1.07
C ASP A 145 -6.09 12.66 -0.85
N PHE A 146 -6.72 12.88 0.31
CA PHE A 146 -7.86 12.10 0.79
C PHE A 146 -9.16 12.56 0.14
N ASP A 147 -9.36 13.87 0.00
CA ASP A 147 -10.57 14.46 -0.58
C ASP A 147 -10.47 14.77 -2.09
N ARG A 148 -9.31 14.48 -2.69
CA ARG A 148 -9.02 14.59 -4.14
C ARG A 148 -9.00 16.03 -4.64
N ASP A 149 -8.61 16.96 -3.78
CA ASP A 149 -8.45 18.37 -4.14
C ASP A 149 -7.05 18.68 -4.69
N GLY A 150 -6.12 17.74 -4.61
CA GLY A 150 -4.76 17.83 -5.13
C GLY A 150 -3.72 18.23 -4.10
N ASP A 151 -4.11 18.46 -2.84
CA ASP A 151 -3.23 18.75 -1.72
C ASP A 151 -3.09 17.54 -0.78
N LYS A 152 -1.97 17.49 -0.04
CA LYS A 152 -1.66 16.37 0.85
C LYS A 152 -2.32 16.52 2.22
N ASP A 153 -3.19 15.57 2.54
CA ASP A 153 -3.80 15.41 3.86
C ASP A 153 -2.98 14.50 4.77
N LEU A 154 -3.20 14.63 6.08
CA LEU A 154 -2.54 13.82 7.10
C LEU A 154 -3.54 12.88 7.76
N VAL A 155 -3.27 11.57 7.69
CA VAL A 155 -3.98 10.54 8.45
C VAL A 155 -3.05 10.00 9.53
N VAL A 156 -3.53 9.92 10.77
CA VAL A 156 -2.72 9.49 11.92
C VAL A 156 -3.44 8.37 12.66
N GLY A 157 -2.87 7.17 12.60
CA GLY A 157 -3.24 6.06 13.48
C GLY A 157 -2.63 6.22 14.87
N THR A 158 -3.24 5.58 15.86
CA THR A 158 -2.84 5.73 17.27
C THR A 158 -2.65 4.39 17.97
N GLY A 159 -1.88 4.39 19.05
CA GLY A 159 -1.68 3.20 19.90
C GLY A 159 -2.93 2.78 20.67
N ASN A 160 -3.93 3.65 20.79
CA ASN A 160 -5.23 3.38 21.40
C ASN A 160 -6.34 3.07 20.37
N GLY A 161 -5.99 2.97 19.09
CA GLY A 161 -6.88 2.48 18.03
C GLY A 161 -7.73 3.52 17.31
N GLY A 162 -7.65 4.79 17.68
CA GLY A 162 -8.23 5.87 16.86
C GLY A 162 -7.46 6.05 15.54
N LEU A 163 -8.18 6.33 14.46
CA LEU A 163 -7.65 6.73 13.17
C LEU A 163 -8.18 8.11 12.79
N TYR A 164 -7.31 9.11 12.77
CA TYR A 164 -7.67 10.53 12.67
C TYR A 164 -7.22 11.15 11.35
N LEU A 165 -8.13 11.79 10.63
CA LEU A 165 -7.86 12.57 9.41
C LEU A 165 -7.76 14.06 9.74
N TYR A 166 -6.71 14.71 9.24
CA TYR A 166 -6.53 16.15 9.23
C TYR A 166 -6.47 16.61 7.77
N LEU A 167 -7.58 17.15 7.26
CA LEU A 167 -7.63 17.74 5.92
C LEU A 167 -6.72 18.97 5.84
N ASN A 168 -5.99 19.10 4.74
CA ASN A 168 -5.18 20.26 4.41
C ASN A 168 -6.02 21.27 3.63
N ASN A 169 -6.58 22.27 4.31
CA ASN A 169 -7.40 23.30 3.67
C ASN A 169 -6.56 24.38 2.94
N GLY A 170 -5.25 24.18 2.85
CA GLY A 170 -4.27 25.13 2.38
C GLY A 170 -3.73 24.75 1.01
N SER A 171 -2.43 24.49 0.96
CA SER A 171 -1.77 23.86 -0.20
C SER A 171 -0.58 23.04 0.29
N ASP A 172 0.01 22.19 -0.54
CA ASP A 172 1.26 21.49 -0.19
C ASP A 172 2.40 22.44 0.24
N ALA A 173 2.54 23.58 -0.46
CA ALA A 173 3.60 24.56 -0.16
C ALA A 173 3.35 25.34 1.14
N ASN A 174 2.08 25.46 1.55
CA ASN A 174 1.67 26.15 2.77
C ASN A 174 0.48 25.40 3.40
N PRO A 175 0.73 24.29 4.12
CA PRO A 175 -0.32 23.42 4.61
C PRO A 175 -1.10 24.06 5.75
N GLU A 176 -2.42 23.95 5.68
CA GLU A 176 -3.37 24.43 6.69
C GLU A 176 -4.24 23.27 7.18
N LEU A 177 -3.63 22.39 8.00
CA LEU A 177 -4.30 21.22 8.56
C LEU A 177 -5.53 21.61 9.38
N ALA A 178 -6.61 20.83 9.29
CA ALA A 178 -7.87 21.08 9.95
C ALA A 178 -7.70 21.28 11.48
N SER A 179 -8.48 22.21 12.04
CA SER A 179 -8.42 22.56 13.47
C SER A 179 -8.78 21.40 14.40
N TYR A 180 -9.68 20.53 13.94
CA TYR A 180 -10.12 19.31 14.61
C TYR A 180 -10.06 18.17 13.60
N PRO A 181 -9.49 17.01 13.98
CA PRO A 181 -9.49 15.87 13.09
C PRO A 181 -10.86 15.22 13.01
N GLU A 182 -11.11 14.54 11.90
CA GLU A 182 -12.22 13.59 11.76
C GLU A 182 -11.75 12.21 12.18
N GLU A 183 -12.54 11.49 12.98
CA GLU A 183 -12.24 10.11 13.34
C GLU A 183 -12.86 9.17 12.30
N LEU A 184 -12.01 8.55 11.47
CA LEU A 184 -12.45 7.70 10.36
C LEU A 184 -13.04 6.38 10.87
N ILE A 185 -12.39 5.79 11.88
CA ILE A 185 -12.76 4.55 12.53
C ILE A 185 -12.01 4.45 13.86
N ALA A 186 -12.59 3.72 14.83
CA ALA A 186 -11.97 3.43 16.11
C ALA A 186 -11.85 1.91 16.31
N PHE A 187 -10.63 1.47 16.55
CA PHE A 187 -10.27 0.12 16.98
C PHE A 187 -10.03 0.09 18.50
N GLY A 188 -10.01 -1.10 19.09
CA GLY A 188 -9.65 -1.33 20.49
C GLY A 188 -8.15 -1.47 20.73
N SER A 189 -7.32 -1.45 19.69
CA SER A 189 -5.86 -1.63 19.77
C SER A 189 -5.12 -0.82 18.71
N SER A 190 -3.79 -0.78 18.80
CA SER A 190 -2.92 0.03 17.95
C SER A 190 -3.24 -0.14 16.46
N VAL A 191 -3.38 0.99 15.77
CA VAL A 191 -3.67 1.04 14.33
C VAL A 191 -2.61 1.84 13.57
N SER A 192 -2.19 1.33 12.41
CA SER A 192 -1.31 2.06 11.47
C SER A 192 -1.94 2.11 10.09
N PRO A 193 -2.18 3.31 9.53
CA PRO A 193 -2.64 3.46 8.16
C PRO A 193 -1.50 3.30 7.15
N LEU A 194 -1.84 2.81 5.98
CA LEU A 194 -1.03 2.83 4.78
C LEU A 194 -1.94 3.08 3.59
N PHE A 195 -1.49 3.88 2.62
CA PHE A 195 -2.21 4.09 1.38
C PHE A 195 -1.46 3.47 0.21
N VAL A 196 -2.13 2.57 -0.51
CA VAL A 196 -1.59 1.92 -1.71
C VAL A 196 -2.74 1.62 -2.64
N ASP A 197 -2.52 1.75 -3.93
CA ASP A 197 -3.49 1.26 -4.93
C ASP A 197 -3.46 -0.28 -4.92
N TRP A 198 -4.20 -0.85 -3.98
CA TRP A 198 -4.14 -2.27 -3.64
C TRP A 198 -4.79 -3.11 -4.74
N ASP A 199 -5.90 -2.60 -5.28
CA ASP A 199 -6.70 -3.29 -6.29
C ASP A 199 -6.53 -2.73 -7.71
N ALA A 200 -5.54 -1.84 -7.89
CA ALA A 200 -5.08 -1.22 -9.14
C ALA A 200 -6.18 -0.58 -9.97
N ASP A 201 -7.21 -0.05 -9.33
CA ASP A 201 -8.21 0.80 -9.98
C ASP A 201 -7.72 2.23 -10.23
N GLY A 202 -6.48 2.53 -9.82
CA GLY A 202 -5.86 3.83 -9.97
C GLY A 202 -6.17 4.77 -8.81
N GLU A 203 -6.98 4.34 -7.85
CA GLU A 203 -7.26 5.04 -6.61
C GLU A 203 -6.49 4.38 -5.45
N ARG A 204 -5.98 5.18 -4.51
CA ARG A 204 -5.27 4.60 -3.36
C ARG A 204 -6.27 4.09 -2.35
N ASP A 205 -6.13 2.83 -1.96
CA ASP A 205 -6.85 2.21 -0.87
C ASP A 205 -6.21 2.52 0.48
N LEU A 206 -7.05 2.70 1.50
CA LEU A 206 -6.62 2.69 2.89
C LEU A 206 -6.46 1.24 3.35
N LEU A 207 -5.24 0.84 3.69
CA LEU A 207 -4.96 -0.35 4.46
C LEU A 207 -4.67 0.02 5.91
N VAL A 208 -5.10 -0.84 6.85
CA VAL A 208 -4.87 -0.65 8.28
C VAL A 208 -4.28 -1.90 8.89
N SER A 209 -3.16 -1.76 9.58
CA SER A 209 -2.66 -2.81 10.46
C SER A 209 -3.25 -2.65 11.84
N VAL A 210 -3.79 -3.72 12.43
CA VAL A 210 -4.42 -3.72 13.76
C VAL A 210 -3.73 -4.78 14.62
N GLU A 211 -3.47 -4.49 15.89
CA GLU A 211 -2.89 -5.46 16.85
C GLU A 211 -3.89 -6.52 17.35
N GLY A 212 -5.13 -6.44 16.90
CA GLY A 212 -6.25 -7.30 17.26
C GLY A 212 -7.11 -6.67 18.36
N ASP A 213 -8.42 -6.77 18.23
CA ASP A 213 -9.41 -6.27 19.19
C ASP A 213 -10.70 -7.10 19.10
N GLU A 214 -11.84 -6.54 19.53
CA GLU A 214 -13.14 -7.21 19.40
C GLU A 214 -13.70 -7.19 17.95
N LEU A 215 -13.20 -6.29 17.09
CA LEU A 215 -13.65 -6.14 15.70
C LEU A 215 -12.93 -7.13 14.78
N VAL A 216 -11.61 -7.25 14.92
CA VAL A 216 -10.76 -8.08 14.06
C VAL A 216 -9.56 -8.65 14.82
N ASP A 217 -9.04 -9.79 14.36
CA ASP A 217 -7.78 -10.34 14.86
C ASP A 217 -6.58 -9.48 14.43
N ALA A 218 -5.41 -9.74 15.02
CA ALA A 218 -4.18 -9.06 14.61
C ALA A 218 -3.86 -9.31 13.13
N GLY A 219 -3.62 -8.26 12.36
CA GLY A 219 -3.41 -8.40 10.92
C GLY A 219 -3.44 -7.11 10.13
N LEU A 220 -3.45 -7.27 8.81
CA LEU A 220 -3.60 -6.21 7.83
C LEU A 220 -4.96 -6.33 7.15
N TYR A 221 -5.71 -5.24 7.09
CA TYR A 221 -7.07 -5.17 6.57
C TYR A 221 -7.20 -4.03 5.57
N ARG A 222 -8.16 -4.15 4.65
CA ARG A 222 -8.55 -3.05 3.76
C ARG A 222 -9.68 -2.28 4.41
N CYS A 223 -9.62 -0.95 4.34
CA CYS A 223 -10.76 -0.10 4.59
C CYS A 223 -11.23 0.58 3.31
N LEU A 224 -12.52 0.42 3.02
CA LEU A 224 -13.17 1.01 1.87
C LEU A 224 -13.68 2.42 2.24
N LEU A 225 -13.01 3.43 1.71
CA LEU A 225 -13.43 4.82 1.88
C LEU A 225 -14.79 5.04 1.20
N GLN A 226 -15.71 5.64 1.93
CA GLN A 226 -17.06 5.98 1.48
C GLN A 226 -17.08 7.43 0.99
N GLN A 227 -18.10 7.80 0.20
CA GLN A 227 -18.25 9.17 -0.32
C GLN A 227 -18.41 10.25 0.75
N ASP A 228 -18.83 9.86 1.96
CA ASP A 228 -18.96 10.75 3.11
C ASP A 228 -17.67 10.86 3.95
N GLY A 229 -16.55 10.30 3.45
CA GLY A 229 -15.26 10.28 4.13
C GLY A 229 -15.14 9.15 5.18
N SER A 230 -16.22 8.42 5.49
CA SER A 230 -16.15 7.32 6.46
C SER A 230 -15.41 6.10 5.90
N CYS A 231 -14.89 5.28 6.80
CA CYS A 231 -14.13 4.08 6.49
C CYS A 231 -14.97 2.83 6.83
N LEU A 232 -15.32 2.03 5.82
CA LEU A 232 -15.95 0.71 6.00
C LEU A 232 -14.88 -0.39 5.99
N LEU A 233 -14.63 -1.00 7.14
CA LEU A 233 -13.64 -2.07 7.27
C LEU A 233 -14.10 -3.36 6.58
N ASP A 234 -13.26 -3.90 5.69
CA ASP A 234 -13.38 -5.30 5.25
C ASP A 234 -12.74 -6.19 6.31
N THR A 235 -13.56 -6.98 7.00
CA THR A 235 -13.11 -7.89 8.07
C THR A 235 -12.33 -9.10 7.54
N THR A 236 -12.19 -9.24 6.22
CA THR A 236 -11.33 -10.25 5.61
C THR A 236 -9.88 -9.81 5.69
N ALA A 237 -9.09 -10.48 6.54
CA ALA A 237 -7.68 -10.19 6.67
C ALA A 237 -6.93 -10.42 5.34
N LEU A 238 -6.25 -9.37 4.86
CA LEU A 238 -5.25 -9.46 3.78
C LEU A 238 -4.03 -10.23 4.29
N VAL A 239 -3.62 -9.96 5.53
CA VAL A 239 -2.62 -10.73 6.27
C VAL A 239 -3.16 -11.07 7.65
N ASP A 240 -3.39 -12.36 7.89
CA ASP A 240 -3.66 -12.89 9.23
C ASP A 240 -2.31 -13.09 9.95
N ALA A 241 -2.07 -12.35 11.03
CA ALA A 241 -0.78 -12.40 11.73
C ALA A 241 -0.53 -13.78 12.36
N ALA A 242 -1.53 -14.36 13.03
CA ALA A 242 -1.40 -15.63 13.73
C ALA A 242 -1.13 -16.78 12.76
N ALA A 243 -1.83 -16.84 11.63
CA ALA A 243 -1.64 -17.84 10.59
C ALA A 243 -0.24 -17.78 9.96
N ASN A 244 0.40 -16.61 9.99
CA ASN A 244 1.74 -16.38 9.45
C ASN A 244 2.85 -16.39 10.51
N GLY A 245 2.53 -16.67 11.78
CA GLY A 245 3.50 -16.69 12.87
C GLY A 245 4.08 -15.30 13.20
N ILE A 246 3.37 -14.24 12.82
CA ILE A 246 3.69 -12.86 13.12
C ILE A 246 3.19 -12.56 14.54
N VAL A 247 4.08 -12.07 15.40
CA VAL A 247 3.73 -11.68 16.77
C VAL A 247 3.06 -10.30 16.77
N SER A 248 2.27 -10.01 17.81
CA SER A 248 1.67 -8.69 18.03
C SER A 248 2.73 -7.58 18.04
N GLY A 249 2.35 -6.37 17.59
CA GLY A 249 3.27 -5.26 17.37
C GLY A 249 4.02 -5.34 16.03
N ALA A 250 3.46 -5.99 15.02
CA ALA A 250 4.04 -5.94 13.68
C ALA A 250 3.67 -4.63 12.97
N ARG A 251 4.62 -4.05 12.24
CA ARG A 251 4.39 -2.90 11.34
C ARG A 251 4.46 -3.38 9.90
N TYR A 252 3.54 -2.92 9.08
CA TYR A 252 3.40 -3.38 7.70
C TYR A 252 3.70 -2.23 6.74
N PHE A 253 4.37 -2.56 5.64
CA PHE A 253 4.49 -1.69 4.48
C PHE A 253 4.18 -2.49 3.22
N VAL A 254 3.43 -1.90 2.31
CA VAL A 254 2.90 -2.59 1.13
C VAL A 254 3.29 -1.81 -0.10
N VAL A 255 3.95 -2.48 -1.04
CA VAL A 255 4.40 -1.91 -2.30
C VAL A 255 4.63 -3.03 -3.30
N ASP A 256 4.51 -2.73 -4.59
CA ASP A 256 5.04 -3.62 -5.62
C ASP A 256 6.56 -3.43 -5.73
N SER A 257 7.34 -4.32 -5.11
CA SER A 257 8.80 -4.18 -5.06
C SER A 257 9.53 -4.96 -6.16
N ASP A 258 8.84 -5.86 -6.85
CA ASP A 258 9.40 -6.65 -7.94
C ASP A 258 8.83 -6.32 -9.33
N ASN A 259 7.97 -5.30 -9.41
CA ASN A 259 7.25 -4.88 -10.60
C ASN A 259 6.31 -5.99 -11.12
N GLY A 260 5.80 -6.81 -10.20
CA GLY A 260 4.82 -7.86 -10.41
C GLY A 260 3.39 -7.33 -10.32
N GLN A 261 2.40 -8.09 -10.79
CA GLN A 261 1.02 -7.58 -10.81
C GLN A 261 0.40 -7.39 -9.41
N GLY A 262 0.93 -8.04 -8.38
CA GLY A 262 0.43 -7.95 -7.01
C GLY A 262 1.36 -7.19 -6.07
N LYS A 263 0.81 -6.67 -4.97
CA LYS A 263 1.59 -5.93 -3.97
C LYS A 263 2.29 -6.86 -2.99
N ASP A 264 3.57 -6.62 -2.75
CA ASP A 264 4.34 -7.31 -1.73
C ASP A 264 4.09 -6.68 -0.35
N VAL A 265 4.20 -7.50 0.71
CA VAL A 265 4.04 -7.03 2.09
C VAL A 265 5.36 -7.20 2.85
N TYR A 266 5.90 -6.07 3.29
CA TYR A 266 7.03 -5.98 4.21
C TYR A 266 6.50 -5.93 5.64
N VAL A 267 7.05 -6.77 6.52
CA VAL A 267 6.62 -6.90 7.93
C VAL A 267 7.81 -6.63 8.83
N GLY A 268 7.75 -5.55 9.59
CA GLY A 268 8.67 -5.26 10.67
C GLY A 268 8.20 -5.90 11.97
N LEU A 269 9.06 -6.74 12.56
CA LEU A 269 8.75 -7.48 13.78
C LEU A 269 9.31 -6.79 15.03
N VAL A 270 8.70 -7.07 16.18
CA VAL A 270 9.19 -6.63 17.51
C VAL A 270 10.64 -7.06 17.78
N GLY A 271 11.07 -8.19 17.22
CA GLY A 271 12.44 -8.70 17.35
C GLY A 271 13.48 -8.01 16.44
N GLY A 272 13.09 -6.92 15.76
CA GLY A 272 13.94 -6.10 14.90
C GLY A 272 14.24 -6.69 13.52
N GLU A 273 13.56 -7.78 13.16
CA GLU A 273 13.65 -8.41 11.85
C GLU A 273 12.62 -7.80 10.89
N VAL A 274 13.03 -7.54 9.65
CA VAL A 274 12.11 -7.24 8.54
C VAL A 274 11.95 -8.49 7.69
N GLN A 275 10.70 -8.89 7.48
CA GLN A 275 10.31 -10.01 6.64
C GLN A 275 9.60 -9.52 5.38
N LEU A 276 9.72 -10.28 4.30
CA LEU A 276 9.01 -10.06 3.04
C LEU A 276 8.06 -11.22 2.78
N MET A 277 6.79 -10.89 2.53
CA MET A 277 5.76 -11.75 2.00
C MET A 277 5.51 -11.33 0.55
N ARG A 278 5.99 -12.14 -0.40
CA ARG A 278 5.89 -11.82 -1.82
C ARG A 278 4.50 -12.19 -2.36
N SER A 279 3.91 -11.32 -3.19
CA SER A 279 2.72 -11.69 -3.95
C SER A 279 3.07 -12.73 -5.02
N ALA A 280 2.18 -13.71 -5.22
CA ALA A 280 2.29 -14.63 -6.34
C ALA A 280 2.05 -13.96 -7.70
N GLY A 281 1.56 -12.71 -7.72
CA GLY A 281 1.36 -11.92 -8.94
C GLY A 281 0.31 -12.50 -9.88
N LYS A 282 -0.60 -13.34 -9.37
CA LYS A 282 -1.69 -13.96 -10.13
C LYS A 282 -3.04 -13.28 -9.91
N GLU A 283 -3.08 -12.30 -9.03
CA GLU A 283 -4.28 -11.50 -8.79
C GLU A 283 -4.36 -10.47 -9.90
N PHE A 284 -5.13 -10.77 -10.95
CA PHE A 284 -5.61 -9.69 -11.80
C PHE A 284 -6.50 -8.80 -10.95
N LEU A 285 -6.17 -7.53 -11.05
CA LEU A 285 -6.70 -6.43 -10.28
C LEU A 285 -8.20 -6.22 -10.66
N PRO A 286 -9.10 -5.92 -9.72
CA PRO A 286 -10.52 -5.61 -9.99
C PRO A 286 -10.77 -4.64 -11.15
N SER A 287 -9.87 -3.69 -11.39
CA SER A 287 -9.90 -2.78 -12.54
C SER A 287 -9.68 -3.47 -13.88
N VAL A 288 -8.86 -4.52 -13.89
CA VAL A 288 -8.69 -5.40 -15.03
C VAL A 288 -9.91 -6.31 -15.15
N THR A 289 -10.50 -6.76 -14.04
CA THR A 289 -11.77 -7.50 -14.07
C THR A 289 -12.87 -6.69 -14.75
N SER A 290 -13.05 -5.42 -14.41
CA SER A 290 -14.02 -4.54 -15.08
C SER A 290 -13.67 -4.31 -16.55
N ALA A 291 -12.41 -4.04 -16.90
CA ALA A 291 -12.00 -3.91 -18.31
C ALA A 291 -12.21 -5.20 -19.13
N LEU A 292 -11.95 -6.37 -18.52
CA LEU A 292 -12.19 -7.69 -19.12
C LEU A 292 -13.69 -7.96 -19.28
N LEU A 293 -14.51 -7.57 -18.31
CA LEU A 293 -15.97 -7.67 -18.40
C LEU A 293 -16.54 -6.72 -19.46
N ASP A 294 -16.02 -5.50 -19.59
CA ASP A 294 -16.40 -4.57 -20.64
C ASP A 294 -16.03 -5.11 -22.03
N LYS A 295 -14.83 -5.70 -22.17
CA LYS A 295 -14.41 -6.35 -23.41
C LYS A 295 -15.27 -7.58 -23.71
N LEU A 296 -15.64 -8.37 -22.71
CA LEU A 296 -16.60 -9.48 -22.86
C LEU A 296 -17.99 -8.96 -23.28
N GLY A 297 -18.40 -7.79 -22.78
CA GLY A 297 -19.61 -7.08 -23.21
C GLY A 297 -19.56 -6.75 -24.71
N GLN A 298 -18.44 -6.21 -25.20
CA GLN A 298 -18.24 -5.96 -26.64
C GLN A 298 -18.33 -7.24 -27.48
N VAL A 299 -17.74 -8.35 -27.01
CA VAL A 299 -17.85 -9.66 -27.66
C VAL A 299 -19.31 -10.13 -27.69
N SER A 300 -20.06 -9.94 -26.60
CA SER A 300 -21.49 -10.26 -26.52
C SER A 300 -22.31 -9.43 -27.51
N ASP A 301 -22.05 -8.13 -27.60
CA ASP A 301 -22.76 -7.21 -28.52
C ASP A 301 -22.52 -7.58 -29.99
N LEU A 302 -21.28 -7.94 -30.35
CA LEU A 302 -20.95 -8.41 -31.70
C LEU A 302 -21.68 -9.71 -32.03
N ALA A 303 -21.77 -10.66 -31.10
CA ALA A 303 -22.50 -11.91 -31.33
C ALA A 303 -24.01 -11.67 -31.49
N ILE A 304 -24.59 -10.76 -30.71
CA ILE A 304 -26.00 -10.34 -30.88
C ILE A 304 -26.21 -9.72 -32.26
N ALA A 305 -25.31 -8.83 -32.71
CA ALA A 305 -25.39 -8.21 -34.02
C ALA A 305 -25.26 -9.22 -35.17
N ALA A 306 -24.44 -10.26 -35.00
CA ALA A 306 -24.26 -11.35 -35.95
C ALA A 306 -25.36 -12.43 -35.88
N GLY A 307 -26.25 -12.39 -34.88
CA GLY A 307 -27.30 -13.38 -34.66
C GLY A 307 -26.77 -14.75 -34.19
N ILE A 308 -25.63 -14.77 -33.49
CA ILE A 308 -24.95 -15.96 -32.99
C ILE A 308 -25.24 -16.12 -31.49
N ASP A 309 -25.77 -17.28 -31.07
CA ASP A 309 -26.09 -17.54 -29.67
C ASP A 309 -24.87 -18.02 -28.88
N ILE A 310 -24.35 -17.15 -28.03
CA ILE A 310 -23.27 -17.43 -27.07
C ILE A 310 -23.65 -17.08 -25.63
N ALA A 311 -24.92 -16.85 -25.32
CA ALA A 311 -25.34 -16.25 -24.05
C ALA A 311 -24.88 -17.06 -22.82
N THR A 312 -24.93 -18.39 -22.91
CA THR A 312 -24.45 -19.28 -21.83
C THR A 312 -22.93 -19.18 -21.65
N LEU A 313 -22.17 -19.08 -22.74
CA LEU A 313 -20.71 -18.95 -22.68
C LEU A 313 -20.31 -17.59 -22.10
N VAL A 314 -20.99 -16.51 -22.48
CA VAL A 314 -20.79 -15.17 -21.90
C VAL A 314 -21.08 -15.16 -20.41
N ALA A 315 -22.21 -15.75 -19.97
CA ALA A 315 -22.56 -15.83 -18.55
C ALA A 315 -21.51 -16.62 -17.73
N ASN A 316 -21.08 -17.77 -18.22
CA ASN A 316 -20.04 -18.58 -17.56
C ASN A 316 -18.70 -17.82 -17.51
N THR A 317 -18.31 -17.19 -18.61
CA THR A 317 -17.07 -16.40 -18.68
C THR A 317 -17.12 -15.22 -17.71
N SER A 318 -18.26 -14.53 -17.59
CA SER A 318 -18.42 -13.41 -16.66
C SER A 318 -18.27 -13.85 -15.20
N ILE A 319 -18.84 -15.01 -14.83
CA ILE A 319 -18.65 -15.60 -13.50
C ILE A 319 -17.16 -15.93 -13.27
N GLN A 320 -16.53 -16.61 -14.22
CA GLN A 320 -15.11 -16.99 -14.12
C GLN A 320 -14.19 -15.77 -13.98
N ILE A 321 -14.42 -14.71 -14.77
CA ILE A 321 -13.69 -13.44 -14.65
C ILE A 321 -13.91 -12.82 -13.26
N SER A 322 -15.14 -12.80 -12.77
CA SER A 322 -15.49 -12.23 -11.46
C SER A 322 -14.95 -13.03 -10.27
N GLU A 323 -14.75 -14.34 -10.45
CA GLU A 323 -14.18 -15.25 -9.44
C GLU A 323 -12.64 -15.37 -9.53
N GLY A 324 -12.02 -14.78 -10.56
CA GLY A 324 -10.58 -14.85 -10.78
C GLY A 324 -10.08 -16.12 -11.48
N ASP A 325 -10.97 -16.94 -12.04
CA ASP A 325 -10.60 -18.11 -12.86
C ASP A 325 -10.30 -17.70 -14.31
N PHE A 326 -9.18 -16.99 -14.53
CA PHE A 326 -8.82 -16.48 -15.86
C PHE A 326 -8.45 -17.58 -16.85
N ASN A 327 -7.94 -18.72 -16.37
CA ASN A 327 -7.67 -19.88 -17.23
C ASN A 327 -8.98 -20.50 -17.73
N GLY A 328 -9.96 -20.65 -16.84
CA GLY A 328 -11.30 -21.10 -17.20
C GLY A 328 -12.00 -20.08 -18.11
N ALA A 329 -11.92 -18.79 -17.80
CA ALA A 329 -12.45 -17.73 -18.65
C ALA A 329 -11.81 -17.74 -20.05
N ALA A 330 -10.49 -17.83 -20.16
CA ALA A 330 -9.79 -17.91 -21.44
C ALA A 330 -10.24 -19.13 -22.25
N GLN A 331 -10.51 -20.26 -21.59
CA GLN A 331 -11.06 -21.43 -22.27
C GLN A 331 -12.49 -21.18 -22.77
N SER A 332 -13.36 -20.59 -21.95
CA SER A 332 -14.73 -20.24 -22.36
C SER A 332 -14.75 -19.23 -23.52
N VAL A 333 -13.82 -18.25 -23.54
CA VAL A 333 -13.70 -17.30 -24.66
C VAL A 333 -13.15 -17.97 -25.93
N ARG A 334 -12.26 -18.98 -25.82
CA ARG A 334 -11.90 -19.81 -26.98
C ARG A 334 -13.11 -20.54 -27.54
N ASP A 335 -14.00 -21.04 -26.70
CA ASP A 335 -15.23 -21.67 -27.13
C ASP A 335 -16.17 -20.66 -27.81
N ILE A 336 -16.24 -19.42 -27.32
CA ILE A 336 -16.93 -18.30 -28.01
C ILE A 336 -16.33 -18.06 -29.39
N ALA A 337 -15.01 -17.99 -29.52
CA ALA A 337 -14.34 -17.78 -30.81
C ALA A 337 -14.64 -18.91 -31.80
N VAL A 338 -14.74 -20.16 -31.33
CA VAL A 338 -15.11 -21.31 -32.17
C VAL A 338 -16.56 -21.20 -32.65
N VAL A 339 -17.49 -20.84 -31.77
CA VAL A 339 -18.91 -20.65 -32.14
C VAL A 339 -19.08 -19.45 -33.08
N GLY A 340 -18.33 -18.38 -32.83
CA GLY A 340 -18.35 -17.13 -33.58
C GLY A 340 -17.51 -17.12 -34.87
N ALA A 341 -16.84 -18.22 -35.23
CA ALA A 341 -15.82 -18.24 -36.27
C ALA A 341 -16.27 -17.80 -37.68
N SER A 342 -17.59 -17.76 -37.93
CA SER A 342 -18.17 -17.25 -39.17
C SER A 342 -18.21 -15.72 -39.27
N ASP A 343 -18.05 -15.01 -38.15
CA ASP A 343 -18.02 -13.55 -38.07
C ASP A 343 -16.61 -13.09 -37.67
N ALA A 344 -15.95 -12.33 -38.56
CA ALA A 344 -14.55 -11.96 -38.39
C ALA A 344 -14.33 -10.98 -37.23
N GLU A 345 -15.25 -10.03 -37.02
CA GLU A 345 -15.12 -9.03 -35.96
C GLU A 345 -15.32 -9.67 -34.58
N LEU A 346 -16.30 -10.55 -34.44
CA LEU A 346 -16.52 -11.35 -33.24
C LEU A 346 -15.31 -12.27 -32.95
N TYR A 347 -14.80 -12.95 -33.98
CA TYR A 347 -13.65 -13.85 -33.83
C TYR A 347 -12.42 -13.08 -33.33
N ASP A 348 -12.09 -11.96 -33.97
CA ASP A 348 -10.93 -11.15 -33.60
C ASP A 348 -11.08 -10.57 -32.19
N ALA A 349 -12.26 -10.06 -31.83
CA ALA A 349 -12.54 -9.55 -30.49
C ALA A 349 -12.42 -10.64 -29.40
N ALA A 350 -12.89 -11.86 -29.68
CA ALA A 350 -12.75 -13.00 -28.77
C ALA A 350 -11.29 -13.43 -28.63
N VAL A 351 -10.51 -13.46 -29.72
CA VAL A 351 -9.07 -13.78 -29.68
C VAL A 351 -8.28 -12.72 -28.90
N GLU A 352 -8.61 -11.44 -29.06
CA GLU A 352 -8.00 -10.36 -28.27
C GLU A 352 -8.30 -10.52 -26.78
N LEU A 353 -9.54 -10.82 -26.42
CA LEU A 353 -9.93 -11.08 -25.03
C LEU A 353 -9.19 -12.30 -24.46
N VAL A 354 -8.99 -13.37 -25.24
CA VAL A 354 -8.14 -14.50 -24.83
C VAL A 354 -6.70 -14.02 -24.57
N ALA A 355 -6.15 -13.14 -25.40
CA ALA A 355 -4.80 -12.62 -25.19
C ALA A 355 -4.70 -11.79 -23.90
N LEU A 356 -5.71 -10.99 -23.58
CA LEU A 356 -5.77 -10.22 -22.32
C LEU A 356 -5.88 -11.13 -21.09
N LEU A 357 -6.71 -12.18 -21.17
CA LEU A 357 -6.90 -13.15 -20.07
C LEU A 357 -5.67 -14.04 -19.80
N ASN A 358 -4.70 -14.10 -20.73
CA ASN A 358 -3.47 -14.89 -20.58
C ASN A 358 -2.23 -14.05 -20.23
N GLN A 359 -2.38 -12.73 -20.08
CA GLN A 359 -1.29 -11.84 -19.62
C GLN A 359 -1.07 -11.93 -18.11
#